data_AF-A0A659UM15-F1
#
_entry.id   AF-A0A659UM15-F1
#
_cell.length_a   1.000
_cell.length_b   1.000
_cell.length_c   1.000
_cell.angle_alpha   90.00
_cell.angle_beta   90.00
_cell.angle_gamma   90.00
#
_symmetry.space_group_name_H-M   'P 1'
#
loop_
_entity.id
_entity.type
_entity.pdbx_description
1 polymer ?
#
loop_
_entity_poly.entity_id
_entity_poly.type
_entity_poly.pdbx_seq_one_letter_code
_entity_poly.pdbx_strand_id
1 'polypeptide(L)'
;MSGAYDLGTNLVRRIYEKRIDAPAILDAGTHFPNAAKFTAAWQDIRDEALAAKLNKAPRFHDIMPEQAEISANDGLDWRMFVLKAYDIGVPENLARMPVLSQLLAECPEVKSA
;
A
#
# COMPACT_ATOMS: atom_id res chain seq x y z
N MET A 1 2.51 -30.69 8.28
CA MET A 1 1.08 -30.53 7.97
C MET A 1 0.73 -31.46 6.81
N SER A 2 -0.46 -32.07 6.79
CA SER A 2 -0.71 -33.30 6.03
C SER A 2 -0.98 -33.03 4.54
N GLY A 3 -0.44 -33.88 3.65
CA GLY A 3 -0.57 -33.69 2.20
C GLY A 3 -2.01 -33.63 1.66
N ALA A 4 -3.01 -34.07 2.44
CA ALA A 4 -4.43 -33.89 2.12
C ALA A 4 -4.87 -32.42 2.20
N TYR A 5 -4.36 -31.66 3.17
CA TYR A 5 -4.61 -30.23 3.30
C TYR A 5 -3.97 -29.45 2.14
N ASP A 6 -2.74 -29.81 1.78
CA ASP A 6 -2.02 -29.17 0.67
C ASP A 6 -2.69 -29.45 -0.68
N LEU A 7 -3.17 -30.69 -0.90
CA LEU A 7 -3.94 -31.05 -2.09
C LEU A 7 -5.23 -30.24 -2.21
N GLY A 8 -5.98 -30.11 -1.11
CA GLY A 8 -7.19 -29.28 -1.07
C GLY A 8 -6.91 -27.81 -1.37
N THR A 9 -5.87 -27.25 -0.74
CA THR A 9 -5.45 -25.86 -0.94
C THR A 9 -5.02 -25.59 -2.38
N ASN A 10 -4.24 -26.50 -2.98
CA ASN A 10 -3.80 -26.39 -4.37
C ASN A 10 -4.97 -26.48 -5.36
N LEU A 11 -5.99 -27.30 -5.09
CA LEU A 11 -7.19 -27.39 -5.93
C LEU A 11 -7.97 -26.08 -5.90
N VAL A 12 -8.22 -25.51 -4.72
CA VAL A 12 -8.90 -24.22 -4.55
C VAL A 12 -8.11 -23.11 -5.26
N ARG A 13 -6.79 -23.07 -5.04
CA ARG A 13 -5.91 -22.09 -5.71
C ARG A 13 -6.02 -22.17 -7.23
N ARG A 14 -5.98 -23.37 -7.80
CA ARG A 14 -6.11 -23.57 -9.26
C ARG A 14 -7.46 -23.10 -9.82
N ILE A 15 -8.54 -23.22 -9.04
CA ILE A 15 -9.86 -22.69 -9.44
C ILE A 15 -9.87 -21.16 -9.42
N TYR A 16 -9.25 -20.55 -8.40
CA TYR A 16 -9.10 -19.10 -8.31
C TYR A 16 -8.20 -18.53 -9.40
N GLU A 17 -7.02 -19.11 -9.62
CA GLU A 17 -6.05 -18.69 -10.64
C GLU A 17 -6.64 -18.73 -12.05
N LYS A 18 -7.51 -19.71 -12.36
CA LYS A 18 -8.23 -19.75 -13.65
C LYS A 18 -9.10 -18.52 -13.93
N ARG A 19 -9.47 -17.75 -12.90
CA ARG A 19 -10.27 -16.53 -13.02
C ARG A 19 -9.44 -15.25 -12.96
N ILE A 20 -8.14 -15.36 -12.71
CA ILE A 20 -7.23 -14.21 -12.65
C ILE A 20 -6.44 -14.19 -13.95
N ASP A 21 -6.96 -13.45 -14.93
CA ASP A 21 -6.31 -13.22 -16.23
C ASP A 21 -5.70 -11.80 -16.26
N ALA A 22 -4.91 -11.48 -15.23
CA ALA A 22 -4.23 -10.19 -15.11
C ALA A 22 -2.72 -10.40 -15.26
N PRO A 23 -2.03 -9.61 -16.11
CA PRO A 23 -0.58 -9.68 -16.22
C PRO A 23 0.09 -9.15 -14.94
N ALA A 24 1.36 -9.50 -14.76
CA ALA A 24 2.16 -9.04 -13.62
C ALA A 24 2.36 -7.51 -13.57
N ILE A 25 2.24 -6.84 -14.72
CA ILE A 25 2.33 -5.38 -14.86
C ILE A 25 1.07 -4.91 -15.56
N LEU A 26 0.32 -4.01 -14.91
CA LEU A 26 -0.91 -3.42 -15.44
C LEU A 26 -0.60 -2.06 -16.07
N ASP A 27 -1.31 -1.73 -17.15
CA ASP A 27 -1.27 -0.38 -17.72
C ASP A 27 -1.98 0.63 -16.80
N ALA A 28 -1.25 1.64 -16.35
CA ALA A 28 -1.77 2.63 -15.41
C ALA A 28 -2.90 3.48 -16.01
N GLY A 29 -2.79 3.87 -17.28
CA GLY A 29 -3.80 4.71 -17.94
C GLY A 29 -5.15 4.00 -18.06
N THR A 30 -5.13 2.70 -18.33
CA THR A 30 -6.33 1.88 -18.52
C THR A 30 -6.94 1.44 -17.19
N HIS A 31 -6.12 0.96 -16.25
CA HIS A 31 -6.62 0.35 -15.01
C HIS A 31 -6.71 1.32 -13.83
N PHE A 32 -5.96 2.42 -13.86
CA PHE A 32 -5.84 3.38 -12.76
C PHE A 32 -5.88 4.82 -13.28
N PRO A 33 -6.96 5.27 -13.94
CA PRO A 33 -7.01 6.58 -14.62
C PRO A 33 -6.70 7.76 -13.68
N ASN A 34 -7.09 7.67 -12.40
CA ASN A 34 -6.79 8.70 -11.40
C ASN A 34 -5.30 8.76 -10.99
N ALA A 35 -4.47 7.77 -11.36
CA ALA A 35 -3.02 7.83 -11.15
C ALA A 35 -2.36 9.04 -11.84
N ALA A 36 -3.00 9.58 -12.89
CA ALA A 36 -2.56 10.83 -13.53
C ALA A 36 -2.59 12.03 -12.56
N LYS A 37 -3.56 12.07 -11.62
CA LYS A 37 -3.63 13.14 -10.60
C LYS A 37 -2.44 13.08 -9.64
N PHE A 38 -2.13 11.89 -9.15
CA PHE A 38 -0.96 11.67 -8.27
C PHE A 38 0.35 11.95 -9.00
N THR A 39 0.46 11.51 -10.25
CA THR A 39 1.62 11.80 -11.10
C THR A 39 1.77 13.30 -11.34
N ALA A 40 0.69 14.05 -11.51
CA ALA A 40 0.76 15.50 -11.68
C ALA A 40 1.23 16.22 -10.40
N ALA A 41 0.83 15.72 -9.22
CA ALA A 41 1.13 16.32 -7.92
C ALA A 41 2.38 15.73 -7.22
N TRP A 42 3.19 14.92 -7.91
CA TRP A 42 4.23 14.10 -7.26
C TRP A 42 5.28 14.94 -6.49
N GLN A 43 5.57 16.14 -6.97
CA GLN A 43 6.54 17.04 -6.32
C GLN A 43 5.99 17.60 -5.02
N ASP A 44 4.72 18.02 -5.03
CA ASP A 44 4.04 18.53 -3.84
C ASP A 44 3.92 17.43 -2.78
N ILE A 45 3.53 16.21 -3.20
CA ILE A 45 3.47 15.04 -2.30
C ILE A 45 4.84 14.75 -1.69
N ARG A 46 5.91 14.80 -2.50
CA ARG A 46 7.28 14.60 -2.01
C ARG A 46 7.66 15.68 -1.01
N ASP A 47 7.32 16.93 -1.29
CA ASP A 47 7.70 18.06 -0.44
C ASP A 47 6.96 18.00 0.91
N GLU A 48 5.68 17.57 0.92
CA GLU A 48 4.95 17.25 2.16
C GLU A 48 5.61 16.11 2.93
N ALA A 49 5.99 15.03 2.26
CA ALA A 49 6.65 13.89 2.88
C ALA A 49 7.98 14.32 3.55
N LEU A 50 8.80 15.11 2.86
CA LEU A 50 10.03 15.65 3.41
C LEU A 50 9.76 16.53 4.65
N ALA A 51 8.72 17.38 4.61
CA ALA A 51 8.31 18.20 5.74
C ALA A 51 7.76 17.38 6.91
N ALA A 52 7.06 16.27 6.63
CA ALA A 52 6.54 15.34 7.61
C ALA A 52 7.63 14.51 8.31
N LYS A 53 8.91 14.65 7.95
CA LYS A 53 10.05 13.96 8.58
C LYS A 53 9.81 12.44 8.63
N LEU A 54 9.58 11.82 7.47
CA LEU A 54 9.35 10.37 7.34
C LEU A 54 10.44 9.50 7.97
N ASN A 55 11.65 10.03 8.15
CA ASN A 55 12.73 9.36 8.88
C ASN A 55 12.39 9.06 10.35
N LYS A 56 11.36 9.72 10.91
CA LYS A 56 10.82 9.45 12.24
C LYS A 56 9.60 8.53 12.23
N ALA A 57 9.15 8.10 11.06
CA ALA A 57 8.04 7.16 10.95
C ALA A 57 8.43 5.81 11.59
N PRO A 58 7.46 5.07 12.15
CA PRO A 58 7.71 3.75 12.71
C PRO A 58 8.22 2.79 11.63
N ARG A 59 8.93 1.75 12.05
CA ARG A 59 9.25 0.62 11.15
C ARG A 59 7.97 -0.12 10.83
N PHE A 60 7.93 -0.83 9.71
CA PHE A 60 6.70 -1.52 9.31
C PHE A 60 6.26 -2.54 10.36
N HIS A 61 7.20 -3.30 10.93
CA HIS A 61 6.91 -4.26 12.01
C HIS A 61 6.52 -3.63 13.36
N ASP A 62 6.76 -2.33 13.56
CA ASP A 62 6.24 -1.61 14.73
C ASP A 62 4.73 -1.33 14.57
N ILE A 63 4.23 -1.30 13.33
CA ILE A 63 2.81 -1.13 13.00
C ILE A 63 2.12 -2.49 12.88
N MET A 64 2.76 -3.44 12.19
CA MET A 64 2.23 -4.77 11.88
C MET A 64 3.29 -5.83 12.19
N PRO A 65 3.30 -6.43 13.39
CA PRO A 65 4.29 -7.42 13.80
C PRO A 65 4.43 -8.60 12.83
N GLU A 66 3.36 -8.96 12.12
CA GLU A 66 3.32 -10.02 11.12
C GLU A 66 4.25 -9.76 9.93
N GLN A 67 4.65 -8.50 9.71
CA GLN A 67 5.53 -8.09 8.62
C GLN A 67 7.02 -8.11 9.01
N ALA A 68 7.35 -8.64 10.20
CA ALA A 68 8.74 -8.73 10.65
C ALA A 68 9.65 -9.49 9.68
N GLU A 69 9.17 -10.58 9.06
CA GLU A 69 9.95 -11.36 8.10
C GLU A 69 10.40 -10.57 6.86
N ILE A 70 9.64 -9.54 6.47
CA ILE A 70 9.98 -8.70 5.31
C ILE A 70 10.61 -7.37 5.71
N SER A 71 10.31 -6.88 6.91
CA SER A 71 10.75 -5.55 7.39
C SER A 71 12.01 -5.58 8.25
N ALA A 72 12.41 -6.75 8.76
CA ALA A 72 13.54 -6.90 9.69
C ALA A 72 14.51 -8.01 9.25
N ASN A 73 14.78 -8.12 7.94
CA ASN A 73 15.55 -9.24 7.38
C ASN A 73 16.91 -8.86 6.78
N ASP A 74 17.17 -7.58 6.49
CA ASP A 74 18.35 -7.12 5.73
C ASP A 74 19.12 -5.98 6.43
N GLY A 75 18.66 -5.55 7.60
CA GLY A 75 19.25 -4.44 8.35
C GLY A 75 18.91 -3.05 7.81
N LEU A 76 18.05 -2.95 6.79
CA LEU A 76 17.54 -1.67 6.28
C LEU A 76 16.29 -1.24 7.06
N ASP A 77 16.19 0.06 7.33
CA ASP A 77 15.03 0.65 8.02
C ASP A 77 13.85 0.80 7.06
N TRP A 78 13.05 -0.25 6.89
CA TRP A 78 11.77 -0.14 6.19
C TRP A 78 10.73 0.54 7.10
N ARG A 79 10.54 1.85 6.89
CA ARG A 79 9.59 2.69 7.62
C ARG A 79 8.37 3.02 6.79
N MET A 80 7.22 3.19 7.45
CA MET A 80 5.96 3.58 6.79
C MET A 80 5.26 4.71 7.53
N PHE A 81 4.74 5.67 6.77
CA PHE A 81 3.92 6.76 7.27
C PHE A 81 2.52 6.64 6.65
N VAL A 82 1.64 5.94 7.36
CA VAL A 82 0.32 5.55 6.87
C VAL A 82 -0.67 6.71 7.03
N LEU A 83 -1.29 7.14 5.94
CA LEU A 83 -2.38 8.11 5.95
C LEU A 83 -3.74 7.41 5.99
N LYS A 84 -3.84 6.23 5.37
CA LYS A 84 -5.08 5.47 5.24
C LYS A 84 -4.79 3.97 5.19
N ALA A 85 -5.55 3.16 5.92
CA ALA A 85 -5.49 1.70 5.85
C ALA A 85 -6.90 1.13 5.78
N TYR A 86 -7.20 0.39 4.70
CA TYR A 86 -8.50 -0.26 4.51
C TYR A 86 -9.69 0.68 4.68
N ASP A 87 -9.67 1.81 3.98
CA ASP A 87 -10.65 2.90 4.10
C ASP A 87 -10.66 3.70 5.41
N ILE A 88 -9.82 3.35 6.39
CA ILE A 88 -9.71 4.08 7.65
C ILE A 88 -8.55 5.07 7.59
N GLY A 89 -8.86 6.37 7.67
CA GLY A 89 -7.85 7.43 7.71
C GLY A 89 -7.20 7.58 9.09
N VAL A 90 -5.94 8.00 9.12
CA VAL A 90 -5.22 8.42 10.32
C VAL A 90 -5.25 9.96 10.39
N PRO A 91 -6.13 10.57 11.20
CA PRO A 91 -6.40 12.01 11.14
C PRO A 91 -5.15 12.88 11.33
N GLU A 92 -4.25 12.50 12.24
CA GLU A 92 -3.03 13.26 12.50
C GLU A 92 -2.06 13.24 11.30
N ASN A 93 -2.01 12.14 10.55
CA ASN A 93 -1.12 12.01 9.39
C ASN A 93 -1.72 12.69 8.16
N LEU A 94 -3.04 12.57 7.96
CA LEU A 94 -3.78 13.27 6.91
C LEU A 94 -3.62 14.80 7.04
N ALA A 95 -3.72 15.32 8.27
CA ALA A 95 -3.53 16.75 8.54
C ALA A 95 -2.11 17.26 8.21
N ARG A 96 -1.11 16.37 8.17
CA ARG A 96 0.30 16.70 7.88
C ARG A 96 0.66 16.57 6.40
N MET A 97 -0.23 16.00 5.59
CA MET A 97 -0.06 15.76 4.16
C MET A 97 -1.30 16.28 3.39
N PRO A 98 -1.63 17.58 3.45
CA PRO A 98 -2.89 18.11 2.92
C PRO A 98 -3.13 17.86 1.43
N VAL A 99 -2.10 17.92 0.56
CA VAL A 99 -2.19 17.63 -0.87
C VAL A 99 -2.53 16.16 -1.08
N LEU A 100 -1.78 15.26 -0.45
CA LEU A 100 -2.09 13.83 -0.57
C LEU A 100 -3.45 13.49 0.05
N SER A 101 -3.81 14.12 1.18
CA SER A 101 -5.13 13.96 1.80
C SER A 101 -6.26 14.38 0.88
N GLN A 102 -6.11 15.49 0.15
CA GLN A 102 -7.09 15.94 -0.83
C GLN A 102 -7.22 14.92 -1.98
N LEU A 103 -6.10 14.44 -2.53
CA LEU A 103 -6.11 13.44 -3.59
C LEU A 103 -6.82 12.15 -3.16
N LEU A 104 -6.58 11.69 -1.92
CA LEU A 104 -7.24 10.51 -1.36
C LEU A 104 -8.75 10.71 -1.17
N ALA A 105 -9.19 11.93 -0.87
CA ALA A 105 -10.62 12.26 -0.80
C ALA A 105 -11.28 12.27 -2.19
N GLU A 106 -10.54 12.70 -3.22
CA GLU A 106 -11.00 12.69 -4.62
C GLU A 106 -10.94 11.31 -5.29
N CYS A 107 -10.19 10.36 -4.72
CA CYS A 107 -9.93 9.04 -5.28
C CYS A 107 -10.33 7.93 -4.29
N PRO A 108 -11.64 7.70 -4.05
CA PRO A 108 -12.15 6.75 -3.05
C PRO A 108 -11.81 5.29 -3.33
N GLU A 109 -11.35 4.96 -4.54
CA GLU A 109 -10.82 3.65 -4.91
C GLU A 109 -9.48 3.34 -4.22
N VAL A 110 -8.74 4.35 -3.76
CA VAL A 110 -7.50 4.15 -3.00
C VAL A 110 -7.85 3.74 -1.56
N LYS A 111 -7.66 2.46 -1.25
CA LYS A 111 -8.06 1.88 0.04
C LYS A 111 -7.00 2.01 1.13
N SER A 112 -5.73 2.07 0.75
CA SER A 112 -4.60 2.23 1.66
C SER A 112 -3.55 3.15 1.04
N ALA A 113 -2.93 4.02 1.85
CA ALA A 113 -1.96 5.03 1.46
C ALA A 113 -1.01 5.39 2.61
#